data_AF-X1LJE2-F1
#
_entry.id   AF-X1LJE2-F1
#
_cell.length_a   1.000
_cell.length_b   1.000
_cell.length_c   1.000
_cell.angle_alpha   90.00
_cell.angle_beta   90.00
_cell.angle_gamma   90.00
#
_symmetry.space_group_name_H-M   'P 1'
#
loop_
_entity.id
_entity.type
_entity.pdbx_description
1 polymer ?
#
loop_
_entity_poly.entity_id
_entity_poly.type
_entity_poly.pdbx_seq_one_letter_code
_entity_poly.pdbx_strand_id
1 'polypeptide(L)'
;RDPALERRFQPIYVTEPSIEDTILILRGIKEKYELHHGVKITDSALEDCAQLAARYITDRFLPDKAVDLMDEAMSSLRLEIESEPAELDNLKKEIQKLEIEREAIKNEKETRRKKVIPRQLADLKEKAKEIEAKWKSERETITKIKNLKKEIEEARFELEREQAAANLQKMAEIKYGKIPDLIKELKREERKLARLQKNRPLLKEEVSKENVAQAVS
;
A
#
# COMPACT_ATOMS: atom_id res chain seq x y z
N ARG A 1 -17.02 37.83 27.82
CA ARG A 1 -16.42 36.67 28.53
C ARG A 1 -17.29 36.41 29.75
N ASP A 2 -17.77 35.18 29.93
CA ASP A 2 -18.70 34.82 31.02
C ASP A 2 -17.90 34.54 32.31
N PRO A 3 -18.09 35.35 33.37
CA PRO A 3 -17.36 35.20 34.63
C PRO A 3 -17.58 33.86 35.35
N ALA A 4 -18.71 33.18 35.09
CA ALA A 4 -19.00 31.87 35.68
C ALA A 4 -18.19 30.74 34.99
N LEU A 5 -17.94 30.85 33.68
CA LEU A 5 -17.14 29.89 32.93
C LEU A 5 -15.65 29.99 33.26
N GLU A 6 -15.11 31.20 33.38
CA GLU A 6 -13.68 31.40 33.70
C GLU A 6 -13.26 30.85 35.06
N ARG A 7 -14.21 30.72 36.00
CA ARG A 7 -13.95 30.11 37.32
C ARG A 7 -14.00 28.58 37.32
N ARG A 8 -14.59 27.97 36.28
CA ARG A 8 -14.75 26.51 36.15
C ARG A 8 -13.82 25.89 35.11
N PHE A 9 -13.36 26.69 34.15
CA PHE A 9 -12.51 26.25 33.06
C PHE A 9 -11.17 26.97 33.10
N GLN A 10 -10.09 26.20 33.19
CA GLN A 10 -8.75 26.67 32.90
C GLN A 10 -8.47 26.44 31.40
N PRO A 11 -8.24 27.48 30.59
CA PRO A 11 -7.88 27.29 29.19
C PRO A 11 -6.52 26.61 29.07
N ILE A 12 -6.48 25.51 28.32
CA ILE A 12 -5.24 24.86 27.87
C ILE A 12 -5.11 25.15 26.38
N TYR A 13 -4.08 25.92 26.03
CA TYR A 13 -3.81 26.28 24.64
C TYR A 13 -3.05 25.15 23.95
N VAL A 14 -3.57 24.66 22.84
CA VAL A 14 -2.91 23.68 21.97
C VAL A 14 -2.61 24.40 20.66
N THR A 15 -1.33 24.62 20.38
CA THR A 15 -0.89 25.29 19.15
C THR A 15 -0.66 24.27 18.04
N GLU A 16 -0.73 24.74 16.79
CA GLU A 16 -0.28 23.97 15.63
C GLU A 16 1.21 23.57 15.82
N PRO A 17 1.59 22.31 15.57
CA PRO A 17 2.98 21.87 15.63
C PRO A 17 3.82 22.47 14.50
N SER A 18 5.14 22.53 14.71
CA SER A 18 6.08 22.84 13.63
C SER A 18 6.10 21.74 12.55
N ILE A 19 6.77 22.00 11.43
CA ILE A 19 6.98 20.97 10.39
C ILE A 19 7.79 19.81 10.97
N GLU A 20 8.83 20.12 11.74
CA GLU A 20 9.69 19.15 12.40
C GLU A 20 8.91 18.28 13.39
N ASP A 21 8.08 18.90 14.23
CA ASP A 21 7.21 18.18 15.17
C ASP A 21 6.20 17.30 14.43
N THR A 22 5.65 17.79 13.32
CA THR A 22 4.74 17.02 12.47
C THR A 22 5.42 15.78 11.91
N ILE A 23 6.66 15.88 11.44
CA ILE A 23 7.43 14.72 10.96
C ILE A 23 7.58 13.67 12.07
N LEU A 24 7.84 14.09 13.31
CA LEU A 24 7.92 13.17 14.46
C LEU A 24 6.56 12.52 14.76
N ILE A 25 5.47 13.29 14.70
CA ILE A 25 4.11 12.76 14.84
C ILE A 25 3.82 11.71 13.77
N LEU A 26 4.12 12.01 12.50
CA LEU A 26 3.95 11.09 11.38
C LEU A 26 4.76 9.81 11.56
N ARG A 27 6.03 9.91 11.99
CA ARG A 27 6.86 8.74 12.33
C ARG A 27 6.23 7.90 13.46
N GLY A 28 5.61 8.53 14.44
CA GLY A 28 4.93 7.84 15.56
C GLY A 28 3.68 7.07 15.14
N ILE A 29 2.94 7.55 14.13
CA ILE A 29 1.74 6.86 13.61
C ILE A 29 2.03 5.96 12.40
N LYS A 30 3.24 6.03 11.84
CA LYS A 30 3.68 5.32 10.63
C LYS A 30 3.26 3.85 10.62
N GLU A 31 3.67 3.08 11.63
CA GLU A 31 3.46 1.63 11.66
C GLU A 31 1.97 1.27 11.59
N LYS A 32 1.12 2.07 12.23
CA LYS A 32 -0.34 1.88 12.23
C LYS A 32 -0.94 2.10 10.84
N TYR A 33 -0.50 3.13 10.12
CA TYR A 33 -0.95 3.39 8.75
C TYR A 33 -0.40 2.36 7.76
N GLU A 34 0.88 2.00 7.89
CA GLU A 34 1.47 0.94 7.05
C GLU A 34 0.72 -0.38 7.17
N LEU A 35 0.30 -0.73 8.39
CA LEU A 35 -0.56 -1.87 8.63
C LEU A 35 -1.94 -1.71 7.97
N HIS A 36 -2.59 -0.57 8.16
CA HIS A 36 -3.94 -0.31 7.68
C HIS A 36 -4.03 -0.43 6.15
N HIS A 37 -3.14 0.26 5.44
CA HIS A 37 -3.11 0.22 3.96
C HIS A 37 -2.46 -1.07 3.44
N GLY A 38 -1.50 -1.63 4.18
CA GLY A 38 -0.70 -2.77 3.72
C GLY A 38 0.42 -2.37 2.76
N VAL A 39 0.83 -1.10 2.81
CA VAL A 39 1.98 -0.55 2.06
C VAL A 39 2.93 0.12 3.04
N LYS A 40 4.20 0.21 2.69
CA LYS A 40 5.20 0.95 3.45
C LYS A 40 5.24 2.41 3.00
N ILE A 41 5.81 3.26 3.85
CA ILE A 41 6.12 4.64 3.50
C ILE A 41 7.57 4.97 3.85
N THR A 42 8.27 5.57 2.90
CA THR A 42 9.66 5.98 3.10
C THR A 42 9.73 7.15 4.07
N ASP A 43 10.82 7.25 4.83
CA ASP A 43 10.99 8.39 5.76
C ASP A 43 11.00 9.72 5.00
N SER A 44 11.61 9.73 3.82
CA SER A 44 11.63 10.87 2.92
C SER A 44 10.24 11.26 2.38
N ALA A 45 9.30 10.32 2.26
CA ALA A 45 7.92 10.62 1.91
C ALA A 45 7.16 11.23 3.10
N LEU A 46 7.46 10.83 4.34
CA LEU A 46 6.87 11.47 5.54
C LEU A 46 7.32 12.93 5.66
N GLU A 47 8.58 13.22 5.38
CA GLU A 47 9.10 14.59 5.31
C GLU A 47 8.35 15.42 4.27
N ASP A 48 8.14 14.87 3.07
CA ASP A 48 7.39 15.52 2.00
C ASP A 48 5.91 15.72 2.37
N CYS A 49 5.28 14.78 3.07
CA CYS A 49 3.90 14.96 3.55
C CYS A 49 3.79 16.20 4.43
N ALA A 50 4.71 16.38 5.38
CA ALA A 50 4.70 17.55 6.26
C ALA A 50 5.01 18.85 5.48
N GLN A 51 6.03 18.84 4.62
CA GLN A 51 6.46 20.02 3.88
C GLN A 51 5.43 20.48 2.84
N LEU A 52 4.90 19.55 2.04
CA LEU A 52 3.94 19.84 0.98
C LEU A 52 2.58 20.23 1.56
N ALA A 53 2.11 19.56 2.62
CA ALA A 53 0.89 19.97 3.29
C ALA A 53 1.02 21.35 3.94
N ALA A 54 2.17 21.66 4.55
CA ALA A 54 2.42 23.00 5.08
C ALA A 54 2.41 24.09 3.99
N ARG A 55 2.95 23.78 2.81
CA ARG A 55 3.13 24.74 1.71
C ARG A 55 1.88 24.94 0.86
N TYR A 56 1.15 23.88 0.54
CA TYR A 56 0.10 23.90 -0.48
C TYR A 56 -1.32 23.81 0.08
N ILE A 57 -1.50 23.24 1.29
CA ILE A 57 -2.80 23.14 1.95
C ILE A 57 -2.88 24.23 3.03
N THR A 58 -3.51 25.36 2.69
CA THR A 58 -3.47 26.60 3.52
C THR A 58 -4.73 26.85 4.35
N ASP A 59 -5.79 26.10 4.10
CA ASP A 59 -7.09 26.17 4.78
C ASP A 59 -7.20 25.24 6.00
N ARG A 60 -6.15 24.46 6.28
CA ARG A 60 -6.06 23.49 7.38
C ARG A 60 -4.74 23.61 8.13
N PHE A 61 -4.71 23.05 9.35
CA PHE A 61 -3.56 23.10 10.25
C PHE A 61 -2.84 21.75 10.31
N LEU A 62 -1.53 21.78 10.55
CA LEU A 62 -0.76 20.62 10.95
C LEU A 62 -1.23 20.12 12.34
N PRO A 63 -1.02 18.82 12.67
CA PRO A 63 -0.49 17.77 11.80
C PRO A 63 -1.55 17.15 10.88
N ASP A 64 -2.82 17.47 11.09
CA ASP A 64 -4.01 16.88 10.46
C ASP A 64 -3.92 16.81 8.92
N LYS A 65 -3.64 17.94 8.26
CA LYS A 65 -3.45 17.96 6.79
C LYS A 65 -2.30 17.10 6.26
N ALA A 66 -1.25 16.89 7.06
CA ALA A 66 -0.11 16.05 6.67
C ALA A 66 -0.43 14.56 6.87
N VAL A 67 -1.23 14.23 7.90
CA VAL A 67 -1.77 12.89 8.12
C VAL A 67 -2.69 12.49 6.97
N ASP A 68 -3.57 13.39 6.53
CA ASP A 68 -4.46 13.14 5.41
C ASP A 68 -3.69 12.93 4.10
N LEU A 69 -2.70 13.78 3.82
CA LEU A 69 -1.86 13.62 2.62
C LEU A 69 -1.10 12.29 2.62
N MET A 70 -0.65 11.84 3.79
CA MET A 70 -0.07 10.51 3.98
C MET A 70 -1.09 9.40 3.69
N ASP A 71 -2.30 9.50 4.25
CA ASP A 71 -3.39 8.52 4.07
C ASP A 71 -3.82 8.39 2.60
N GLU A 72 -3.94 9.52 1.89
CA GLU A 72 -4.26 9.56 0.45
C GLU A 72 -3.17 8.92 -0.39
N ALA A 73 -1.90 9.26 -0.15
CA ALA A 73 -0.77 8.68 -0.88
C ALA A 73 -0.68 7.15 -0.66
N MET A 74 -0.90 6.68 0.56
CA MET A 74 -0.89 5.25 0.90
C MET A 74 -2.11 4.52 0.31
N SER A 75 -3.28 5.14 0.33
CA SER A 75 -4.49 4.60 -0.29
C SER A 75 -4.37 4.50 -1.81
N SER A 76 -3.79 5.50 -2.45
CA SER A 76 -3.52 5.51 -3.89
C SER A 76 -2.61 4.35 -4.29
N LEU A 77 -1.47 4.17 -3.60
CA LEU A 77 -0.57 3.05 -3.86
C LEU A 77 -1.24 1.70 -3.61
N ARG A 78 -2.05 1.59 -2.55
CA ARG A 78 -2.81 0.35 -2.29
C ARG A 78 -3.74 0.01 -3.45
N LEU A 79 -4.46 0.98 -4.00
CA LEU A 79 -5.34 0.77 -5.16
C LEU A 79 -4.56 0.36 -6.41
N GLU A 80 -3.36 0.91 -6.60
CA GLU A 80 -2.44 0.51 -7.69
C GLU A 80 -2.03 -0.97 -7.56
N ILE A 81 -1.72 -1.43 -6.34
CA ILE A 81 -1.37 -2.84 -6.05
C ILE A 81 -2.55 -3.79 -6.29
N GLU A 82 -3.76 -3.37 -5.94
CA GLU A 82 -4.98 -4.17 -6.14
C GLU A 82 -5.41 -4.26 -7.62
N SER A 83 -4.96 -3.30 -8.44
CA SER A 83 -5.28 -3.17 -9.86
C SER A 83 -4.32 -3.93 -10.77
N GLU A 84 -4.77 -4.22 -12.00
CA GLU A 84 -3.89 -4.81 -13.02
C GLU A 84 -2.83 -3.79 -13.47
N PRO A 85 -1.56 -4.20 -13.67
CA PRO A 85 -0.53 -3.30 -14.17
C PRO A 85 -0.92 -2.73 -15.53
N ALA A 86 -0.63 -1.45 -15.77
CA ALA A 86 -0.94 -0.78 -17.04
C ALA A 86 -0.35 -1.52 -18.26
N GLU A 87 0.82 -2.16 -18.10
CA GLU A 87 1.42 -3.02 -19.13
C GLU A 87 0.52 -4.21 -19.50
N LEU A 88 -0.10 -4.86 -18.52
CA LEU A 88 -1.02 -5.98 -18.73
C LEU A 88 -2.34 -5.52 -19.37
N ASP A 89 -2.92 -4.43 -18.89
CA ASP A 89 -4.15 -3.85 -19.45
C ASP A 89 -3.96 -3.46 -20.94
N ASN A 90 -2.83 -2.84 -21.27
CA ASN A 90 -2.49 -2.49 -22.65
C ASN A 90 -2.35 -3.73 -23.55
N LEU A 91 -1.68 -4.78 -23.08
CA LEU A 91 -1.57 -6.04 -23.82
C LEU A 91 -2.94 -6.68 -24.04
N LYS A 92 -3.82 -6.68 -23.04
CA LYS A 92 -5.19 -7.21 -23.17
C LYS A 92 -6.00 -6.43 -24.20
N LYS A 93 -5.91 -5.10 -24.20
CA LYS A 93 -6.55 -4.24 -25.21
C LYS A 93 -6.03 -4.53 -26.62
N GLU A 94 -4.73 -4.77 -26.79
CA GLU A 94 -4.14 -5.11 -28.08
C GLU A 94 -4.58 -6.51 -28.57
N ILE A 95 -4.58 -7.50 -27.67
CA ILE A 95 -5.10 -8.85 -27.95
C ILE A 95 -6.55 -8.76 -28.40
N GLN A 96 -7.39 -8.03 -27.68
CA GLN A 96 -8.81 -7.88 -28.02
C GLN A 96 -9.00 -7.25 -29.42
N LYS A 97 -8.22 -6.21 -29.75
CA LYS A 97 -8.25 -5.60 -31.10
C LYS A 97 -7.91 -6.61 -32.19
N LEU A 98 -6.85 -7.39 -32.00
CA LEU A 98 -6.43 -8.41 -32.96
C LEU A 98 -7.41 -9.58 -33.06
N GLU A 99 -8.11 -9.94 -31.97
CA GLU A 99 -9.16 -10.95 -32.00
C GLU A 99 -10.38 -10.50 -32.81
N ILE A 100 -10.79 -9.23 -32.66
CA ILE A 100 -11.85 -8.62 -33.48
C ILE A 100 -11.42 -8.59 -34.95
N GLU A 101 -10.18 -8.15 -35.24
CA GLU A 101 -9.63 -8.14 -36.60
C GLU A 101 -9.62 -9.55 -37.21
N ARG A 102 -9.20 -10.56 -36.43
CA ARG A 102 -9.19 -11.98 -36.85
C ARG A 102 -10.58 -12.47 -37.23
N GLU A 103 -11.60 -12.14 -36.44
CA GLU A 103 -12.97 -12.59 -36.70
C GLU A 103 -13.58 -11.85 -37.91
N ALA A 104 -13.30 -10.55 -38.06
CA ALA A 104 -13.77 -9.75 -39.20
C ALA A 104 -13.26 -10.30 -40.55
N ILE A 105 -11.98 -10.68 -40.62
CA ILE A 105 -11.40 -11.19 -41.86
C ILE A 105 -11.65 -12.68 -42.07
N LYS A 106 -12.23 -13.42 -41.11
CA LYS A 106 -12.31 -14.89 -41.11
C LYS A 106 -12.87 -15.50 -42.41
N ASN A 107 -13.87 -14.87 -43.01
CA ASN A 107 -14.52 -15.35 -44.25
C ASN A 107 -13.92 -14.77 -45.55
N GLU A 108 -12.91 -13.91 -45.46
CA GLU A 108 -12.26 -13.32 -46.63
C GLU A 108 -11.29 -14.31 -47.31
N LYS A 109 -10.76 -13.95 -48.48
CA LYS A 109 -9.70 -14.74 -49.13
C LYS A 109 -8.43 -14.75 -48.26
N GLU A 110 -7.55 -15.73 -48.50
CA GLU A 110 -6.29 -15.84 -47.77
C GLU A 110 -5.39 -14.61 -48.04
N THR A 111 -5.11 -13.82 -47.01
CA THR A 111 -4.25 -12.63 -47.10
C THR A 111 -2.99 -12.81 -46.24
N ARG A 112 -1.93 -12.06 -46.53
CA ARG A 112 -0.73 -12.03 -45.66
C ARG A 112 -1.09 -11.69 -44.21
N ARG A 113 -2.10 -10.84 -44.01
CA ARG A 113 -2.60 -10.43 -42.70
C ARG A 113 -3.24 -11.59 -41.93
N LYS A 114 -4.06 -12.43 -42.58
CA LYS A 114 -4.63 -13.67 -41.99
C LYS A 114 -3.59 -14.62 -41.43
N LYS A 115 -2.41 -14.72 -42.06
CA LYS A 115 -1.31 -15.59 -41.59
C LYS A 115 -0.51 -15.01 -40.43
N VAL A 116 -0.46 -13.68 -40.32
CA VAL A 116 0.35 -12.97 -39.33
C VAL A 116 -0.39 -12.80 -38.00
N ILE A 117 -1.69 -12.49 -38.02
CA ILE A 117 -2.49 -12.26 -36.81
C ILE A 117 -2.42 -13.42 -35.80
N PRO A 118 -2.52 -14.71 -36.20
CA PRO A 118 -2.43 -15.81 -35.25
C PRO A 118 -1.09 -15.87 -34.51
N ARG A 119 0.02 -15.55 -35.20
CA ARG A 119 1.36 -15.48 -34.58
C ARG A 119 1.44 -14.32 -33.61
N GLN A 120 1.02 -13.12 -34.02
CA GLN A 120 0.99 -11.94 -33.14
C GLN A 120 0.11 -12.16 -31.89
N LEU A 121 -1.05 -12.79 -32.06
CA LEU A 121 -1.91 -13.17 -30.94
C LEU A 121 -1.25 -14.17 -29.99
N ALA A 122 -0.53 -15.16 -30.51
CA ALA A 122 0.20 -16.11 -29.68
C ALA A 122 1.28 -15.41 -28.87
N ASP A 123 2.11 -14.57 -29.52
CA ASP A 123 3.19 -13.83 -28.88
C ASP A 123 2.67 -12.88 -27.79
N LEU A 124 1.60 -12.13 -28.06
CA LEU A 124 1.01 -11.19 -27.10
C LEU A 124 0.33 -11.93 -25.94
N LYS A 125 -0.37 -13.05 -26.20
CA LYS A 125 -0.98 -13.86 -25.15
C LYS A 125 0.04 -14.51 -24.24
N GLU A 126 1.16 -14.96 -24.78
CA GLU A 126 2.27 -15.50 -23.99
C GLU A 126 2.86 -14.44 -23.06
N LYS A 127 3.15 -13.24 -23.59
CA LYS A 127 3.63 -12.10 -22.77
C LYS A 127 2.61 -11.70 -21.69
N ALA A 128 1.33 -11.58 -22.05
CA ALA A 128 0.28 -11.22 -21.10
C ALA A 128 0.16 -12.26 -19.98
N LYS A 129 0.25 -13.56 -20.32
CA LYS A 129 0.22 -14.66 -19.35
C LYS A 129 1.41 -14.63 -18.40
N GLU A 130 2.61 -14.31 -18.89
CA GLU A 130 3.81 -14.17 -18.06
C GLU A 130 3.65 -13.04 -17.05
N ILE A 131 3.24 -11.85 -17.51
CA ILE A 131 3.03 -10.68 -16.64
C ILE A 131 1.91 -10.95 -15.64
N GLU A 132 0.80 -11.54 -16.07
CA GLU A 132 -0.33 -11.87 -15.20
C GLU A 132 0.07 -12.88 -14.11
N ALA A 133 0.81 -13.94 -14.45
CA ALA A 133 1.27 -14.92 -13.48
C ALA A 133 2.20 -14.30 -12.43
N LYS A 134 3.10 -13.41 -12.88
CA LYS A 134 4.00 -12.68 -11.98
C LYS A 134 3.24 -11.72 -11.07
N TRP A 135 2.35 -10.89 -11.62
CA TRP A 135 1.51 -9.96 -10.87
C TRP A 135 0.68 -10.69 -9.81
N LYS A 136 0.02 -11.81 -10.17
CA LYS A 136 -0.73 -12.63 -9.21
C LYS A 136 0.15 -13.14 -8.08
N SER A 137 1.35 -13.64 -8.40
CA SER A 137 2.28 -14.17 -7.39
C SER A 137 2.79 -13.08 -6.43
N GLU A 138 3.14 -11.90 -6.96
CA GLU A 138 3.52 -10.73 -6.15
C GLU A 138 2.35 -10.31 -5.24
N ARG A 139 1.16 -10.09 -5.82
CA ARG A 139 -0.05 -9.67 -5.09
C ARG A 139 -0.44 -10.65 -3.98
N GLU A 140 -0.43 -11.95 -4.26
CA GLU A 140 -0.72 -12.96 -3.24
C GLU A 140 0.27 -12.92 -2.08
N THR A 141 1.56 -12.70 -2.38
CA THR A 141 2.60 -12.63 -1.34
C THR A 141 2.46 -11.35 -0.51
N ILE A 142 2.17 -10.21 -1.15
CA ILE A 142 1.90 -8.94 -0.45
C ILE A 142 0.67 -9.07 0.47
N THR A 143 -0.42 -9.67 -0.01
CA THR A 143 -1.63 -9.89 0.81
C THR A 143 -1.36 -10.79 2.01
N LYS A 144 -0.54 -11.84 1.84
CA LYS A 144 -0.11 -12.70 2.97
C LYS A 144 0.68 -11.94 4.01
N ILE A 145 1.63 -11.10 3.57
CA ILE A 145 2.42 -10.24 4.47
C ILE A 145 1.50 -9.28 5.24
N LYS A 146 0.52 -8.66 4.55
CA LYS A 146 -0.46 -7.79 5.19
C LYS A 146 -1.25 -8.52 6.28
N ASN A 147 -1.76 -9.73 5.99
CA ASN A 147 -2.52 -10.52 6.95
C ASN A 147 -1.66 -10.94 8.14
N LEU A 148 -0.42 -11.39 7.92
CA LEU A 148 0.51 -11.75 8.99
C LEU A 148 0.82 -10.56 9.91
N LYS A 149 1.04 -9.36 9.34
CA LYS A 149 1.21 -8.15 10.15
C LYS A 149 -0.02 -7.84 10.99
N LYS A 150 -1.23 -8.02 10.42
CA LYS A 150 -2.50 -7.83 11.14
C LYS A 150 -2.64 -8.82 12.29
N GLU A 151 -2.35 -10.09 12.07
CA GLU A 151 -2.38 -11.13 13.11
C GLU A 151 -1.37 -10.87 14.23
N ILE A 152 -0.18 -10.34 13.89
CA ILE A 152 0.82 -9.92 14.89
C ILE A 152 0.28 -8.80 15.77
N GLU A 153 -0.36 -7.80 15.18
CA GLU A 153 -0.93 -6.67 15.92
C GLU A 153 -2.13 -7.09 16.77
N GLU A 154 -3.00 -7.96 16.26
CA GLU A 154 -4.06 -8.58 17.05
C GLU A 154 -3.49 -9.37 18.24
N ALA A 155 -2.41 -10.12 18.04
CA ALA A 155 -1.73 -10.85 19.10
C ALA A 155 -1.05 -9.92 20.13
N ARG A 156 -0.49 -8.78 19.69
CA ARG A 156 0.07 -7.75 20.59
C ARG A 156 -1.02 -7.11 21.44
N PHE A 157 -2.14 -6.76 20.83
CA PHE A 157 -3.30 -6.23 21.57
C PHE A 157 -3.87 -7.26 22.56
N GLU A 158 -3.94 -8.52 22.15
CA GLU A 158 -4.32 -9.63 23.04
C GLU A 158 -3.36 -9.74 24.23
N LEU A 159 -2.05 -9.64 24.00
CA LEU A 159 -1.03 -9.65 25.05
C LEU A 159 -1.22 -8.49 26.03
N GLU A 160 -1.47 -7.27 25.56
CA GLU A 160 -1.73 -6.10 26.42
C GLU A 160 -2.97 -6.30 27.29
N ARG A 161 -4.04 -6.86 26.72
CA ARG A 161 -5.28 -7.17 27.45
C ARG A 161 -5.04 -8.21 28.54
N GLU A 162 -4.34 -9.30 28.23
CA GLU A 162 -4.02 -10.34 29.21
C GLU A 162 -3.03 -9.84 30.28
N GLN A 163 -2.14 -8.90 29.93
CA GLN A 163 -1.27 -8.21 30.88
C GLN A 163 -2.06 -7.36 31.88
N ALA A 164 -3.04 -6.59 31.41
CA ALA A 164 -3.94 -5.83 32.29
C ALA A 164 -4.76 -6.75 33.22
N ALA A 165 -5.10 -7.95 32.75
CA ALA A 165 -5.80 -8.98 33.53
C ALA A 165 -4.88 -9.86 34.42
N ALA A 166 -3.56 -9.61 34.42
CA ALA A 166 -2.54 -10.39 35.12
C ALA A 166 -2.54 -11.90 34.80
N ASN A 167 -2.95 -12.29 33.58
CA ASN A 167 -2.98 -13.69 33.16
C ASN A 167 -1.63 -14.16 32.62
N LEU A 168 -0.73 -14.52 33.54
CA LEU A 168 0.67 -14.86 33.22
C LEU A 168 0.82 -16.05 32.25
N GLN A 169 -0.08 -17.03 32.31
CA GLN A 169 -0.03 -18.20 31.43
C GLN A 169 -0.28 -17.78 29.97
N LYS A 170 -1.40 -17.10 29.71
CA LYS A 170 -1.71 -16.64 28.35
C LYS A 170 -0.70 -15.62 27.82
N MET A 171 -0.18 -14.76 28.69
CA MET A 171 0.90 -13.84 28.31
C MET A 171 2.13 -14.61 27.80
N ALA A 172 2.53 -15.69 28.46
CA ALA A 172 3.67 -16.50 28.04
C ALA A 172 3.41 -17.21 26.70
N GLU A 173 2.22 -17.79 26.52
CA GLU A 173 1.80 -18.45 25.27
C GLU A 173 1.82 -17.49 24.08
N ILE A 174 1.31 -16.27 24.25
CA ILE A 174 1.27 -15.25 23.19
C ILE A 174 2.67 -14.70 22.90
N LYS A 175 3.40 -14.30 23.96
CA LYS A 175 4.70 -13.61 23.83
C LYS A 175 5.82 -14.52 23.33
N TYR A 176 5.84 -15.79 23.75
CA TYR A 176 6.93 -16.72 23.42
C TYR A 176 6.53 -17.82 22.42
N GLY A 177 5.25 -17.95 22.07
CA GLY A 177 4.75 -18.84 21.03
C GLY A 177 4.21 -18.07 19.82
N LYS A 178 2.96 -17.61 19.93
CA LYS A 178 2.19 -17.04 18.81
C LYS A 178 2.91 -15.90 18.08
N ILE A 179 3.38 -14.89 18.79
CA ILE A 179 4.05 -13.72 18.18
C ILE A 179 5.36 -14.13 17.47
N PRO A 180 6.30 -14.85 18.11
CA PRO A 180 7.51 -15.34 17.45
C PRO A 180 7.25 -16.18 16.19
N ASP A 181 6.23 -17.05 16.21
CA ASP A 181 5.88 -17.89 15.06
C ASP A 181 5.37 -17.05 13.88
N LEU A 182 4.47 -16.10 14.16
CA LEU A 182 3.97 -15.16 13.14
C LEU A 182 5.10 -14.29 12.56
N ILE A 183 6.03 -13.81 13.40
CA ILE A 183 7.21 -13.05 12.93
C ILE A 183 8.11 -13.90 12.04
N LYS A 184 8.28 -15.19 12.36
CA LYS A 184 9.08 -16.11 11.56
C LYS A 184 8.44 -16.35 10.19
N GLU A 185 7.11 -16.49 10.14
CA GLU A 185 6.37 -16.62 8.90
C GLU A 185 6.41 -15.34 8.07
N LEU A 186 6.22 -14.18 8.71
CA LEU A 186 6.35 -12.86 8.06
C LEU A 186 7.70 -12.71 7.37
N LYS A 187 8.80 -12.98 8.08
CA LYS A 187 10.16 -12.92 7.51
C LYS A 187 10.37 -13.89 6.35
N ARG A 188 9.66 -15.02 6.32
CA ARG A 188 9.72 -15.98 5.22
C ARG A 188 9.03 -15.43 3.98
N GLU A 189 7.83 -14.87 4.12
CA GLU A 189 7.11 -14.29 2.99
C GLU A 189 7.81 -13.01 2.47
N GLU A 190 8.37 -12.17 3.35
CA GLU A 190 9.19 -11.02 2.93
C GLU A 190 10.41 -11.45 2.09
N ARG A 191 11.09 -12.53 2.47
CA ARG A 191 12.20 -13.09 1.67
C ARG A 191 11.74 -13.67 0.35
N LYS A 192 10.54 -14.26 0.30
CA LYS A 192 9.95 -14.80 -0.92
C LYS A 192 9.61 -13.66 -1.88
N LEU A 193 8.99 -12.59 -1.38
CA LEU A 193 8.67 -11.39 -2.15
C LEU A 193 9.92 -10.73 -2.72
N ALA A 194 10.95 -10.54 -1.90
CA ALA A 194 12.23 -10.00 -2.34
C ALA A 194 12.87 -10.84 -3.47
N ARG A 195 12.64 -12.17 -3.50
CA ARG A 195 13.09 -13.03 -4.60
C ARG A 195 12.25 -12.86 -5.87
N LEU A 196 10.93 -12.69 -5.75
CA LEU A 196 10.03 -12.45 -6.87
C LEU A 196 10.35 -11.12 -7.58
N GLN A 197 10.74 -10.10 -6.81
CA GLN A 197 10.99 -8.74 -7.32
C GLN A 197 12.39 -8.51 -7.89
N LYS A 198 13.36 -9.43 -7.70
CA LYS A 198 14.77 -9.26 -8.11
C LYS A 198 14.98 -8.85 -9.57
N ASN A 199 14.15 -9.34 -10.48
CA ASN A 199 14.41 -9.21 -11.93
C ASN A 199 13.52 -8.17 -12.65
N ARG A 200 12.70 -7.39 -11.91
CA ARG A 200 11.87 -6.23 -12.33
C ARG A 200 10.58 -6.24 -11.51
N PRO A 201 10.45 -5.52 -10.39
CA PRO A 201 9.21 -5.51 -9.62
C PRO A 201 8.06 -4.98 -10.49
N LEU A 202 6.90 -5.65 -10.47
CA LEU A 202 5.69 -5.12 -11.12
C LEU A 202 4.91 -4.22 -10.17
N LEU A 203 4.95 -4.52 -8.87
CA LEU A 203 4.25 -3.77 -7.83
C LEU A 203 5.25 -2.99 -6.98
N LYS A 204 4.96 -1.71 -6.74
CA LYS A 204 5.65 -0.91 -5.73
C LYS A 204 4.99 -1.15 -4.37
N GLU A 205 5.79 -1.27 -3.32
CA GLU A 205 5.30 -1.50 -1.95
C GLU A 205 5.52 -0.32 -1.03
N GLU A 206 6.25 0.69 -1.50
CA GLU A 206 6.70 1.82 -0.72
C GLU A 206 6.21 3.11 -1.35
N VAL A 207 5.51 3.92 -0.55
CA VAL A 207 5.17 5.30 -0.89
C VAL A 207 6.45 6.12 -0.88
N SER A 208 6.76 6.70 -2.04
CA SER A 208 7.89 7.61 -2.26
C SER A 208 7.43 9.06 -2.38
N LYS A 209 8.40 9.97 -2.52
CA LYS A 209 8.14 11.41 -2.70
C LYS A 209 7.22 11.70 -3.87
N GLU A 210 7.37 10.95 -4.96
CA GLU A 210 6.55 11.10 -6.16
C GLU A 210 5.07 10.82 -5.89
N ASN A 211 4.76 9.82 -5.05
CA ASN A 211 3.39 9.50 -4.68
C ASN A 211 2.75 10.63 -3.85
N VAL A 212 3.51 11.22 -2.92
CA VAL A 212 3.05 12.33 -2.10
C VAL A 212 2.84 13.59 -2.96
N ALA A 213 3.76 13.87 -3.87
CA ALA A 213 3.63 14.98 -4.82
C ALA A 213 2.41 14.83 -5.74
N GLN A 214 2.09 13.60 -6.14
CA GLN A 214 0.90 13.31 -6.93
C GLN A 214 -0.39 13.50 -6.12
N ALA A 215 -0.38 13.19 -4.82
CA ALA A 215 -1.55 13.35 -3.96
C ALA A 215 -1.88 14.81 -3.64
N VAL A 216 -0.88 15.70 -3.60
CA VAL A 216 -1.09 17.14 -3.34
C VAL A 216 -1.45 17.96 -4.59
N SER A 217 -1.33 17.38 -5.79
CA SER A 217 -1.58 18.04 -7.09
C SER A 217 -3.03 17.92 -7.54
#